data_AF-A0A5B0IJK3-F1
#
_entry.id   AF-A0A5B0IJK3-F1
#
_cell.length_a   1.000
_cell.length_b   1.000
_cell.length_c   1.000
_cell.angle_alpha   90.00
_cell.angle_beta   90.00
_cell.angle_gamma   90.00
#
_symmetry.space_group_name_H-M   'P 1'
#
loop_
_entity.id
_entity.type
_entity.pdbx_description
1 polymer ?
#
loop_
_entity_poly.entity_id
_entity_poly.type
_entity_poly.pdbx_seq_one_letter_code
_entity_poly.pdbx_strand_id
1 'polypeptide(L)'
;MARRQVDEVRDGVELTSLDAEAFDGAGVTKRALLDHLDAVAELLLPALADRPLSVVRARPGQAPFMQKNLPRGAPDWIPTVDVWAESSQRTVHYPLCHDRRTLLWFGNQRAVEFHPTLVPHGATTTGELVIDLDPPDGAGFERVVAAAHPVRAALAELGLAAAVKTSGATGLHLVVPLSEQLPIDDAFAATRAVCARAAALAPDIATTAFIRDDRGGRVFLDPTRAGGATLAAPYSPRARPSLPVSFPLTWDELDGASPADFTVGTVAGLLDGRPTWSELRPAPAALQEVLLTEGRAIPVPRVAAMHEGKRRKRARERGA
;
A
#
# COMPACT_ATOMS: atom_id res chain seq x y z
N MET A 1 31.01 -14.60 19.71
CA MET A 1 30.60 -13.37 18.99
C MET A 1 30.42 -12.28 20.03
N ALA A 2 31.03 -11.11 19.86
CA ALA A 2 30.81 -9.98 20.77
C ALA A 2 29.32 -9.60 20.75
N ARG A 3 28.70 -9.45 21.93
CA ARG A 3 27.32 -8.97 22.04
C ARG A 3 27.30 -7.56 21.44
N ARG A 4 26.40 -7.32 20.48
CA ARG A 4 26.22 -5.97 19.91
C ARG A 4 25.92 -5.00 21.05
N GLN A 5 26.54 -3.83 21.01
CA GLN A 5 26.24 -2.74 21.93
C GLN A 5 24.76 -2.38 21.78
N VAL A 6 24.06 -2.41 22.90
CA VAL A 6 22.67 -1.95 23.03
C VAL A 6 22.75 -0.45 23.28
N ASP A 7 22.09 0.33 22.42
CA ASP A 7 22.07 1.78 22.53
C ASP A 7 20.99 2.23 23.52
N GLU A 8 19.81 1.63 23.46
CA GLU A 8 18.70 1.87 24.38
C GLU A 8 17.67 0.72 24.34
N VAL A 9 16.68 0.76 25.24
CA VAL A 9 15.56 -0.18 25.27
C VAL A 9 14.24 0.58 25.20
N ARG A 10 13.35 0.21 24.26
CA ARG A 10 11.98 0.74 24.16
C ARG A 10 10.98 -0.39 24.13
N ASP A 11 9.97 -0.32 24.98
CA ASP A 11 8.91 -1.34 25.09
C ASP A 11 9.46 -2.78 25.21
N GLY A 12 10.56 -2.95 25.95
CA GLY A 12 11.24 -4.24 26.12
C GLY A 12 12.05 -4.73 24.90
N VAL A 13 12.30 -3.89 23.90
CA VAL A 13 13.15 -4.20 22.73
C VAL A 13 14.52 -3.54 22.87
N GLU A 14 15.59 -4.35 22.85
CA GLU A 14 16.98 -3.84 22.76
C GLU A 14 17.25 -3.26 21.36
N LEU A 15 17.48 -1.95 21.29
CA LEU A 15 17.79 -1.23 20.06
C LEU A 15 19.31 -1.08 19.90
N THR A 16 19.80 -1.16 18.66
CA THR A 16 21.25 -1.19 18.36
C THR A 16 21.56 -0.35 17.12
N SER A 17 22.79 0.11 16.89
CA SER A 17 23.15 0.84 15.67
C SER A 17 22.21 2.02 15.34
N LEU A 18 21.76 2.77 16.35
CA LEU A 18 20.77 3.83 16.20
C LEU A 18 21.30 5.02 15.40
N ASP A 19 22.57 5.35 15.55
CA ASP A 19 23.20 6.49 14.88
C ASP A 19 23.67 6.14 13.45
N ALA A 20 23.60 4.86 13.07
CA ALA A 20 23.85 4.45 11.69
C ALA A 20 22.72 4.91 10.78
N GLU A 21 23.03 5.18 9.51
CA GLU A 21 22.04 5.46 8.49
C GLU A 21 21.00 4.32 8.40
N ALA A 22 19.73 4.64 8.14
CA ALA A 22 18.62 3.68 8.09
C ALA A 22 18.84 2.59 7.01
N PHE A 23 19.39 3.00 5.87
CA PHE A 23 19.93 2.16 4.80
C PHE A 23 20.74 3.06 3.85
N ASP A 24 21.50 2.47 2.93
CA ASP A 24 22.37 3.23 2.03
C ASP A 24 21.58 4.25 1.19
N GLY A 25 21.89 5.54 1.34
CA GLY A 25 21.22 6.62 0.62
C GLY A 25 19.87 7.05 1.20
N ALA A 26 19.54 6.61 2.42
CA ALA A 26 18.37 7.08 3.15
C ALA A 26 18.48 8.56 3.54
N GLY A 27 19.68 9.07 3.82
CA GLY A 27 19.90 10.43 4.33
C GLY A 27 19.38 10.68 5.75
N VAL A 28 18.93 9.64 6.45
CA VAL A 28 18.40 9.70 7.83
C VAL A 28 18.86 8.48 8.63
N THR A 29 18.93 8.63 9.96
CA THR A 29 19.41 7.57 10.87
C THR A 29 18.35 6.51 11.14
N LYS A 30 18.79 5.34 11.62
CA LYS A 30 17.87 4.32 12.12
C LYS A 30 17.09 4.81 13.35
N ARG A 31 17.69 5.68 14.16
CA ARG A 31 17.00 6.40 15.24
C ARG A 31 15.78 7.15 14.72
N ALA A 32 15.91 7.95 13.66
CA ALA A 32 14.78 8.69 13.08
C ALA A 32 13.65 7.77 12.57
N LEU A 33 14.00 6.63 11.96
CA LEU A 33 13.00 5.62 11.58
C LEU A 33 12.25 5.09 12.81
N LEU A 34 12.97 4.74 13.88
CA LEU A 34 12.38 4.19 15.10
C LEU A 34 11.56 5.24 15.86
N ASP A 35 12.04 6.48 15.94
CA ASP A 35 11.31 7.60 16.53
C ASP A 35 10.00 7.87 15.80
N HIS A 36 10.00 7.82 14.47
CA HIS A 36 8.78 7.91 13.67
C HIS A 36 7.81 6.77 13.99
N LEU A 37 8.26 5.51 13.91
CA LEU A 37 7.41 4.35 14.18
C LEU A 37 6.82 4.38 15.59
N ASP A 38 7.59 4.85 16.56
CA ASP A 38 7.17 5.04 17.93
C ASP A 38 6.09 6.13 18.03
N ALA A 39 6.34 7.30 17.44
CA ALA A 39 5.42 8.44 17.45
C ALA A 39 4.07 8.15 16.76
N VAL A 40 4.07 7.33 15.71
CA VAL A 40 2.84 6.97 14.97
C VAL A 40 2.25 5.63 15.39
N ALA A 41 2.77 4.94 16.42
CA ALA A 41 2.39 3.57 16.74
C ALA A 41 0.87 3.40 16.87
N GLU A 42 0.22 4.24 17.67
CA GLU A 42 -1.24 4.22 17.89
C GLU A 42 -2.05 4.50 16.62
N LEU A 43 -1.50 5.24 15.67
CA LEU A 43 -2.14 5.58 14.39
C LEU A 43 -1.93 4.49 13.32
N LEU A 44 -0.78 3.82 13.37
CA LEU A 44 -0.33 2.85 12.38
C LEU A 44 -0.84 1.44 12.70
N LEU A 45 -0.78 1.03 13.97
CA LEU A 45 -1.12 -0.34 14.40
C LEU A 45 -2.55 -0.79 14.05
N PRO A 46 -3.60 0.05 14.09
CA PRO A 46 -4.94 -0.35 13.66
C PRO A 46 -4.99 -0.86 12.21
N ALA A 47 -4.10 -0.37 11.34
CA ALA A 47 -4.02 -0.83 9.96
C ALA A 47 -3.23 -2.14 9.79
N LEU A 48 -2.42 -2.53 10.78
CA LEU A 48 -1.64 -3.78 10.76
C LEU A 48 -2.33 -4.92 11.50
N ALA A 49 -3.19 -4.60 12.48
CA ALA A 49 -3.81 -5.57 13.36
C ALA A 49 -4.53 -6.69 12.58
N ASP A 50 -4.30 -7.92 13.02
CA ASP A 50 -4.91 -9.16 12.51
C ASP A 50 -4.67 -9.46 11.03
N ARG A 51 -3.72 -8.76 10.40
CA ARG A 51 -3.41 -8.90 8.97
C ARG A 51 -2.01 -9.47 8.77
N PRO A 52 -1.85 -10.54 7.96
CA PRO A 52 -0.54 -10.98 7.50
C PRO A 52 0.32 -9.81 7.00
N LEU A 53 1.48 -9.61 7.65
CA LEU A 53 2.35 -8.48 7.36
C LEU A 53 3.52 -8.90 6.47
N SER A 54 3.66 -8.21 5.33
CA SER A 54 4.93 -8.18 4.60
C SER A 54 5.69 -6.90 4.94
N VAL A 55 7.01 -6.97 5.06
CA VAL A 55 7.83 -5.77 5.27
C VAL A 55 8.89 -5.63 4.20
N VAL A 56 9.21 -4.40 3.79
CA VAL A 56 10.41 -4.15 2.99
C VAL A 56 11.56 -3.85 3.94
N ARG A 57 12.60 -4.68 3.91
CA ARG A 57 13.82 -4.48 4.69
C ARG A 57 14.90 -3.86 3.82
N ALA A 58 15.57 -2.85 4.36
CA ALA A 58 16.69 -2.20 3.72
C ALA A 58 17.90 -2.27 4.67
N ARG A 59 18.89 -3.10 4.33
CA ARG A 59 20.09 -3.32 5.17
C ARG A 59 21.29 -2.63 4.52
N PRO A 60 22.25 -2.12 5.31
CA PRO A 60 23.47 -1.55 4.76
C PRO A 60 24.18 -2.52 3.82
N GLY A 61 24.64 -2.02 2.67
CA GLY A 61 25.32 -2.78 1.62
C GLY A 61 24.40 -3.69 0.79
N GLN A 62 23.07 -3.55 0.88
CA GLN A 62 22.12 -4.42 0.19
C GLN A 62 20.91 -3.67 -0.35
N ALA A 63 20.45 -4.09 -1.55
CA ALA A 63 19.20 -3.60 -2.11
C ALA A 63 18.02 -3.94 -1.19
N PRO A 64 17.01 -3.04 -1.05
CA PRO A 64 15.80 -3.35 -0.32
C PRO A 64 15.08 -4.59 -0.87
N PHE A 65 14.50 -5.39 0.02
CA PHE A 65 13.77 -6.60 -0.37
C PHE A 65 12.52 -6.80 0.47
N MET A 66 11.50 -7.39 -0.15
CA MET A 66 10.26 -7.78 0.53
C MET A 66 10.48 -9.06 1.33
N GLN A 67 10.26 -8.99 2.65
CA GLN A 67 10.26 -10.12 3.57
C GLN A 67 8.82 -10.45 3.96
N LYS A 68 8.38 -11.65 3.59
CA LYS A 68 7.06 -12.19 3.92
C LYS A 68 7.11 -13.13 5.11
N ASN A 69 8.13 -13.99 5.15
CA ASN A 69 8.32 -14.98 6.18
C ASN A 69 8.99 -14.36 7.41
N LEU A 70 8.46 -14.61 8.60
CA LEU A 70 9.13 -14.26 9.85
C LEU A 70 10.47 -15.05 9.91
N PRO A 71 11.61 -14.38 10.20
CA PRO A 71 12.91 -15.04 10.18
C PRO A 71 13.07 -16.02 11.34
N ARG A 72 13.88 -17.07 11.15
CA ARG A 72 14.26 -17.97 12.24
C ARG A 72 15.00 -17.17 13.32
N GLY A 73 14.62 -17.39 14.58
CA GLY A 73 15.15 -16.65 15.72
C GLY A 73 14.47 -15.29 15.95
N ALA A 74 13.35 -15.01 15.27
CA ALA A 74 12.45 -13.97 15.71
C ALA A 74 11.91 -14.28 17.12
N PRO A 75 11.58 -13.24 17.90
CA PRO A 75 11.01 -13.42 19.22
C PRO A 75 9.72 -14.23 19.23
N ASP A 76 9.53 -15.02 20.28
CA ASP A 76 8.38 -15.90 20.49
C ASP A 76 7.06 -15.15 20.71
N TRP A 77 7.12 -13.91 21.17
CA TRP A 77 5.95 -13.05 21.36
C TRP A 77 5.35 -12.54 20.05
N ILE A 78 6.00 -12.72 18.89
CA ILE A 78 5.47 -12.29 17.60
C ILE A 78 4.62 -13.42 17.01
N PRO A 79 3.28 -13.30 17.01
CA PRO A 79 2.42 -14.33 16.45
C PRO A 79 2.58 -14.43 14.93
N THR A 80 2.29 -15.61 14.39
CA THR A 80 2.31 -15.87 12.96
C THR A 80 1.06 -16.59 12.48
N VAL A 81 0.73 -16.40 11.21
CA VAL A 81 -0.26 -17.20 10.47
C VAL A 81 0.39 -17.92 9.31
N ASP A 82 -0.05 -19.15 9.06
CA ASP A 82 0.50 -20.02 8.04
C ASP A 82 -0.29 -19.89 6.75
N VAL A 83 0.40 -19.50 5.68
CA VAL A 83 -0.20 -19.34 4.36
C VAL A 83 0.53 -20.23 3.37
N TRP A 84 -0.20 -21.16 2.75
CA TRP A 84 0.33 -21.92 1.63
C TRP A 84 0.54 -21.01 0.41
N ALA A 85 1.78 -20.87 -0.03
CA ALA A 85 2.13 -20.04 -1.18
C ALA A 85 2.31 -20.92 -2.43
N GLU A 86 1.24 -21.00 -3.24
CA GLU A 86 1.20 -21.82 -4.46
C GLU A 86 2.37 -21.55 -5.41
N SER A 87 2.74 -20.28 -5.59
CA SER A 87 3.86 -19.88 -6.47
C SER A 87 5.22 -20.46 -6.07
N SER A 88 5.41 -20.78 -4.79
CA SER A 88 6.68 -21.28 -4.25
C SER A 88 6.58 -22.67 -3.62
N GLN A 89 5.39 -23.30 -3.69
CA GLN A 89 5.10 -24.63 -3.15
C GLN A 89 5.63 -24.81 -1.71
N ARG A 90 5.38 -23.82 -0.86
CA ARG A 90 5.79 -23.84 0.55
C ARG A 90 4.84 -23.03 1.43
N THR A 91 4.81 -23.36 2.71
CA THR A 91 4.17 -22.52 3.73
C THR A 91 5.03 -21.29 4.02
N VAL A 92 4.38 -20.14 4.09
CA VAL A 92 4.95 -18.88 4.55
C VAL A 92 4.34 -18.56 5.91
N HIS A 93 5.18 -18.32 6.90
CA HIS A 93 4.80 -17.91 8.24
C HIS A 93 4.79 -16.38 8.28
N TYR A 94 3.62 -15.79 8.02
CA TYR A 94 3.48 -14.34 8.04
C TYR A 94 3.41 -13.86 9.48
N PRO A 95 4.21 -12.86 9.87
CA PRO A 95 4.04 -12.22 11.17
C PRO A 95 2.73 -11.42 11.22
N LEU A 96 2.18 -11.32 12.41
CA LEU A 96 1.16 -10.33 12.72
C LEU A 96 1.77 -9.28 13.66
N CYS A 97 1.51 -8.01 13.40
CA CYS A 97 2.06 -6.89 14.16
C CYS A 97 0.92 -6.15 14.86
N HIS A 98 0.63 -6.57 16.09
CA HIS A 98 -0.51 -6.04 16.87
C HIS A 98 -0.12 -4.95 17.86
N ASP A 99 1.17 -4.83 18.17
CA ASP A 99 1.63 -3.99 19.26
C ASP A 99 2.90 -3.21 18.91
N ARG A 100 3.13 -2.17 19.72
CA ARG A 100 4.28 -1.26 19.61
C ARG A 100 5.60 -2.01 19.74
N ARG A 101 5.71 -2.97 20.67
CA ARG A 101 6.89 -3.82 20.85
C ARG A 101 7.30 -4.54 19.55
N THR A 102 6.34 -5.13 18.85
CA THR A 102 6.56 -5.85 17.59
C THR A 102 6.93 -4.88 16.47
N LEU A 103 6.26 -3.73 16.41
CA LEU A 103 6.55 -2.66 15.45
C LEU A 103 8.01 -2.15 15.59
N LEU A 104 8.43 -1.86 16.82
CA LEU A 104 9.79 -1.41 17.13
C LEU A 104 10.83 -2.51 16.87
N TRP A 105 10.51 -3.77 17.13
CA TRP A 105 11.37 -4.89 16.76
C TRP A 105 11.60 -4.93 15.25
N PHE A 106 10.54 -4.82 14.44
CA PHE A 106 10.66 -4.75 12.97
C PHE A 106 11.53 -3.57 12.53
N GLY A 107 11.28 -2.37 13.07
CA GLY A 107 12.08 -1.18 12.80
C GLY A 107 13.57 -1.38 13.14
N ASN A 108 13.86 -2.03 14.28
CA ASN A 108 15.23 -2.34 14.70
C ASN A 108 15.92 -3.31 13.74
N GLN A 109 15.16 -4.23 13.14
CA GLN A 109 15.59 -5.13 12.06
C GLN A 109 15.69 -4.45 10.69
N ARG A 110 15.52 -3.13 10.63
CA ARG A 110 15.50 -2.29 9.42
C ARG A 110 14.38 -2.66 8.45
N ALA A 111 13.23 -3.09 8.98
CA ALA A 111 11.99 -3.01 8.23
C ALA A 111 11.59 -1.54 8.12
N VAL A 112 11.54 -1.04 6.88
CA VAL A 112 11.19 0.36 6.59
C VAL A 112 9.73 0.44 6.18
N GLU A 113 9.26 -0.47 5.31
CA GLU A 113 7.89 -0.44 4.82
C GLU A 113 7.05 -1.55 5.43
N PHE A 114 5.80 -1.24 5.78
CA PHE A 114 4.83 -2.14 6.37
C PHE A 114 3.64 -2.31 5.42
N HIS A 115 3.47 -3.53 4.91
CA HIS A 115 2.50 -3.88 3.88
C HIS A 115 1.60 -5.01 4.39
N PRO A 116 0.58 -4.70 5.21
CA PRO A 116 -0.43 -5.67 5.62
C PRO A 116 -1.27 -6.11 4.41
N THR A 117 -1.87 -7.29 4.50
CA THR A 117 -2.94 -7.68 3.59
C THR A 117 -4.19 -6.83 3.81
N LEU A 118 -4.99 -6.67 2.75
CA LEU A 118 -6.23 -5.89 2.78
C LEU A 118 -7.36 -6.55 3.57
N VAL A 119 -7.22 -7.82 3.94
CA VAL A 119 -8.11 -8.51 4.88
C VAL A 119 -7.31 -9.40 5.84
N PRO A 120 -7.88 -9.77 7.01
CA PRO A 120 -7.32 -10.79 7.88
C PRO A 120 -7.11 -12.15 7.19
N HIS A 121 -6.25 -12.99 7.76
CA HIS A 121 -6.04 -14.34 7.23
C HIS A 121 -7.35 -15.15 7.26
N GLY A 122 -7.66 -15.84 6.15
CA GLY A 122 -8.86 -16.66 6.02
C GLY A 122 -10.14 -15.90 5.66
N ALA A 123 -10.11 -14.56 5.62
CA ALA A 123 -11.26 -13.78 5.20
C ALA A 123 -11.59 -14.00 3.71
N THR A 124 -12.86 -14.25 3.43
CA THR A 124 -13.42 -14.44 2.07
C THR A 124 -14.23 -13.23 1.60
N THR A 125 -14.35 -12.21 2.46
CA THR A 125 -15.09 -10.98 2.21
C THR A 125 -14.31 -9.75 2.66
N THR A 126 -14.69 -8.57 2.17
CA THR A 126 -14.11 -7.26 2.52
C THR A 126 -15.19 -6.20 2.65
N GLY A 127 -14.99 -5.25 3.56
CA GLY A 127 -15.85 -4.06 3.73
C GLY A 127 -15.30 -2.81 3.06
N GLU A 128 -14.34 -2.94 2.15
CA GLU A 128 -13.74 -1.81 1.45
C GLU A 128 -13.25 -2.15 0.04
N LEU A 129 -13.33 -1.17 -0.86
CA LEU A 129 -12.63 -1.19 -2.15
C LEU A 129 -11.34 -0.38 -2.04
N VAL A 130 -10.30 -0.83 -2.74
CA VAL A 130 -9.02 -0.13 -2.81
C VAL A 130 -8.66 0.13 -4.26
N ILE A 131 -8.33 1.38 -4.57
CA ILE A 131 -7.85 1.81 -5.88
C ILE A 131 -6.45 2.38 -5.71
N ASP A 132 -5.48 1.80 -6.42
CA ASP A 132 -4.09 2.22 -6.41
C ASP A 132 -3.77 2.97 -7.70
N LEU A 133 -3.27 4.20 -7.57
CA LEU A 133 -3.03 5.11 -8.69
C LEU A 133 -1.54 5.19 -8.95
N ASP A 134 -1.11 4.56 -10.05
CA ASP A 134 0.29 4.48 -10.45
C ASP A 134 0.58 5.43 -11.62
N PRO A 135 1.33 6.53 -11.41
CA PRO A 135 1.74 7.39 -12.51
C PRO A 135 2.75 6.70 -13.43
N PRO A 136 2.94 7.19 -14.66
CA PRO A 136 4.03 6.72 -15.52
C PRO A 136 5.39 7.10 -14.90
N ASP A 137 6.42 6.33 -15.26
CA ASP A 137 7.78 6.55 -14.78
C ASP A 137 8.25 7.98 -15.11
N GLY A 138 8.72 8.71 -14.09
CA GLY A 138 9.25 10.07 -14.23
C GLY A 138 8.20 11.18 -14.31
N ALA A 139 6.89 10.88 -14.22
CA ALA A 139 5.88 11.93 -14.09
C ALA A 139 5.94 12.59 -12.70
N GLY A 140 5.61 13.88 -12.67
CA GLY A 140 5.40 14.61 -11.42
C GLY A 140 4.13 14.16 -10.70
N PHE A 141 4.07 14.46 -9.41
CA PHE A 141 2.98 14.03 -8.53
C PHE A 141 1.64 14.69 -8.88
N GLU A 142 1.66 15.88 -9.46
CA GLU A 142 0.48 16.57 -9.99
C GLU A 142 -0.31 15.71 -10.98
N ARG A 143 0.38 14.82 -11.72
CA ARG A 143 -0.27 13.93 -12.69
C ARG A 143 -1.14 12.88 -11.99
N VAL A 144 -0.67 12.32 -10.87
CA VAL A 144 -1.44 11.33 -10.11
C VAL A 144 -2.58 12.00 -9.35
N VAL A 145 -2.38 13.21 -8.85
CA VAL A 145 -3.44 14.04 -8.24
C VAL A 145 -4.55 14.34 -9.24
N ALA A 146 -4.20 14.75 -10.47
CA ALA A 146 -5.16 14.98 -11.54
C ALA A 146 -5.97 13.72 -11.88
N ALA A 147 -5.40 12.53 -11.74
CA ALA A 147 -6.10 11.26 -11.95
C ALA A 147 -6.98 10.84 -10.76
N ALA A 148 -6.78 11.37 -9.56
CA ALA A 148 -7.63 11.09 -8.40
C ALA A 148 -9.00 11.77 -8.50
N HIS A 149 -9.08 12.96 -9.09
CA HIS A 149 -10.34 13.71 -9.28
C HIS A 149 -11.40 12.97 -10.11
N PRO A 150 -11.11 12.39 -11.30
CA PRO A 150 -12.09 11.60 -12.02
C PRO A 150 -12.50 10.32 -11.28
N VAL A 151 -11.62 9.74 -10.44
CA VAL A 151 -12.02 8.62 -9.56
C VAL A 151 -13.01 9.09 -8.50
N ARG A 152 -12.76 10.25 -7.87
CA ARG A 152 -13.68 10.87 -6.91
C ARG A 152 -15.03 11.18 -7.54
N ALA A 153 -15.04 11.73 -8.77
CA ALA A 153 -16.26 12.03 -9.51
C ALA A 153 -17.06 10.75 -9.84
N ALA A 154 -16.39 9.71 -10.35
CA ALA A 154 -17.03 8.43 -10.63
C ALA A 154 -17.66 7.79 -9.37
N LEU A 155 -16.96 7.86 -8.23
CA LEU A 155 -17.50 7.39 -6.95
C LEU A 155 -18.72 8.21 -6.49
N ALA A 156 -18.68 9.54 -6.63
CA ALA A 156 -19.76 10.42 -6.22
C ALA A 156 -21.07 10.15 -6.99
N GLU A 157 -20.99 9.86 -8.29
CA GLU A 157 -22.15 9.45 -9.11
C GLU A 157 -22.83 8.18 -8.57
N LEU A 158 -22.09 7.34 -7.85
CA LEU A 158 -22.55 6.07 -7.28
C LEU A 158 -22.98 6.21 -5.80
N GLY A 159 -22.92 7.43 -5.24
CA GLY A 159 -23.15 7.66 -3.81
C GLY A 159 -22.04 7.13 -2.91
N LEU A 160 -20.85 6.88 -3.47
CA LEU A 160 -19.66 6.41 -2.75
C LEU A 160 -18.68 7.55 -2.53
N ALA A 161 -17.83 7.42 -1.53
CA ALA A 161 -16.73 8.34 -1.26
C ALA A 161 -15.47 7.56 -0.87
N ALA A 162 -14.31 8.13 -1.12
CA ALA A 162 -13.02 7.55 -0.74
C ALA A 162 -12.27 8.43 0.25
N ALA A 163 -11.56 7.78 1.17
CA ALA A 163 -10.41 8.38 1.84
C ALA A 163 -9.19 8.33 0.91
N VAL A 164 -8.30 9.31 1.00
CA VAL A 164 -7.08 9.40 0.16
C VAL A 164 -5.83 9.50 1.03
N LYS A 165 -4.78 8.82 0.59
CA LYS A 165 -3.43 8.97 1.15
C LYS A 165 -2.39 8.96 0.05
N THR A 166 -1.28 9.65 0.29
CA THR A 166 -0.09 9.43 -0.54
C THR A 166 0.34 7.97 -0.39
N SER A 167 0.93 7.39 -1.44
CA SER A 167 1.61 6.10 -1.29
C SER A 167 2.92 6.22 -0.49
N GLY A 168 3.44 7.45 -0.32
CA GLY A 168 4.81 7.74 0.10
C GLY A 168 5.87 7.43 -0.97
N ALA A 169 5.46 6.98 -2.16
CA ALA A 169 6.33 6.81 -3.31
C ALA A 169 5.93 7.81 -4.39
N THR A 170 5.38 7.34 -5.51
CA THR A 170 4.94 8.19 -6.62
C THR A 170 3.43 8.23 -6.79
N GLY A 171 2.71 7.25 -6.25
CA GLY A 171 1.28 7.07 -6.44
C GLY A 171 0.39 7.57 -5.30
N LEU A 172 -0.92 7.36 -5.45
CA LEU A 172 -1.96 7.59 -4.45
C LEU A 172 -2.70 6.29 -4.13
N HIS A 173 -3.21 6.16 -2.91
CA HIS A 173 -4.13 5.09 -2.56
C HIS A 173 -5.47 5.68 -2.14
N LEU A 174 -6.56 5.19 -2.74
CA LEU A 174 -7.92 5.55 -2.42
C LEU A 174 -8.62 4.34 -1.78
N VAL A 175 -9.29 4.55 -0.66
CA VAL A 175 -10.01 3.50 0.09
C VAL A 175 -11.47 3.90 0.25
N VAL A 176 -12.38 3.05 -0.24
CA VAL A 176 -13.84 3.26 -0.25
C VAL A 176 -14.47 2.31 0.77
N PRO A 177 -14.92 2.79 1.94
CA PRO A 177 -15.62 1.97 2.91
C PRO A 177 -17.02 1.58 2.41
N LEU A 178 -17.41 0.34 2.63
CA LEU A 178 -18.70 -0.24 2.23
C LEU A 178 -19.52 -0.60 3.48
N SER A 179 -20.83 -0.37 3.43
CA SER A 179 -21.72 -0.68 4.56
C SER A 179 -21.98 -2.19 4.74
N GLU A 180 -21.56 -3.00 3.78
CA GLU A 180 -21.71 -4.45 3.76
C GLU A 180 -20.39 -5.15 3.41
N GLN A 181 -20.27 -6.42 3.82
CA GLN A 181 -19.14 -7.26 3.46
C GLN A 181 -19.38 -7.87 2.08
N LEU A 182 -18.45 -7.64 1.14
CA LEU A 182 -18.51 -8.18 -0.20
C LEU A 182 -17.58 -9.37 -0.37
N PRO A 183 -17.97 -10.43 -1.11
CA PRO A 183 -17.03 -11.42 -1.60
C PRO A 183 -15.84 -10.76 -2.30
N ILE A 184 -14.62 -11.27 -2.09
CA ILE A 184 -13.40 -10.66 -2.65
C ILE A 184 -13.47 -10.51 -4.18
N ASP A 185 -14.06 -11.48 -4.88
CA ASP A 185 -14.22 -11.42 -6.34
C ASP A 185 -15.18 -10.30 -6.78
N ASP A 186 -16.18 -10.00 -5.96
CA ASP A 186 -17.12 -8.91 -6.19
C ASP A 186 -16.47 -7.55 -5.90
N ALA A 187 -15.61 -7.47 -4.88
CA ALA A 187 -14.77 -6.29 -4.67
C ALA A 187 -13.85 -6.02 -5.88
N PHE A 188 -13.21 -7.06 -6.44
CA PHE A 188 -12.44 -6.91 -7.68
C PHE A 188 -13.31 -6.43 -8.85
N ALA A 189 -14.54 -6.92 -8.99
CA ALA A 189 -15.46 -6.48 -10.03
C ALA A 189 -15.85 -5.01 -9.86
N ALA A 190 -16.31 -4.63 -8.67
CA ALA A 190 -16.71 -3.27 -8.36
C ALA A 190 -15.57 -2.27 -8.61
N THR A 191 -14.35 -2.57 -8.14
CA THR A 191 -13.18 -1.71 -8.37
C THR A 191 -12.86 -1.57 -9.86
N ARG A 192 -12.99 -2.63 -10.67
CA ARG A 192 -12.83 -2.54 -12.14
C ARG A 192 -13.84 -1.58 -12.77
N ALA A 193 -15.10 -1.65 -12.35
CA ALA A 193 -16.14 -0.76 -12.87
C ALA A 193 -15.86 0.71 -12.52
N VAL A 194 -15.48 0.99 -11.27
CA VAL A 194 -15.09 2.34 -10.84
C VAL A 194 -13.90 2.86 -11.65
N CYS A 195 -12.83 2.07 -11.78
CA CYS A 195 -11.66 2.48 -12.56
C CYS A 195 -12.00 2.71 -14.05
N ALA A 196 -12.87 1.90 -14.64
CA ALA A 196 -13.28 2.07 -16.03
C ALA A 196 -14.10 3.36 -16.24
N ARG A 197 -15.04 3.66 -15.33
CA ARG A 197 -15.80 4.91 -15.32
C ARG A 197 -14.88 6.12 -15.18
N ALA A 198 -13.97 6.09 -14.20
CA ALA A 198 -13.00 7.16 -13.98
C ALA A 198 -12.09 7.38 -15.21
N ALA A 199 -11.60 6.31 -15.84
CA ALA A 199 -10.81 6.41 -17.06
C ALA A 199 -11.62 6.97 -18.24
N ALA A 200 -12.92 6.71 -18.33
CA ALA A 200 -13.80 7.29 -19.35
C ALA A 200 -14.07 8.79 -19.14
N LEU A 201 -14.09 9.26 -17.88
CA LEU A 201 -14.23 10.68 -17.54
C LEU A 201 -12.99 11.50 -17.91
N ALA A 202 -11.80 10.89 -17.89
CA ALA A 202 -10.53 11.57 -18.19
C ALA A 202 -9.57 10.67 -19.00
N PRO A 203 -9.90 10.33 -20.26
CA PRO A 203 -9.16 9.36 -21.07
C PRO A 203 -7.75 9.80 -21.45
N ASP A 204 -7.44 11.10 -21.37
CA ASP A 204 -6.10 11.64 -21.62
C ASP A 204 -5.19 11.61 -20.37
N ILE A 205 -5.76 11.35 -19.20
CA ILE A 205 -5.07 11.40 -17.90
C ILE A 205 -4.94 10.00 -17.29
N ALA A 206 -6.00 9.21 -17.35
CA ALA A 206 -6.11 7.94 -16.65
C ALA A 206 -6.32 6.75 -17.61
N THR A 207 -5.94 5.55 -17.16
CA THR A 207 -6.07 4.31 -17.94
C THR A 207 -6.24 3.10 -17.03
N THR A 208 -6.93 2.08 -17.53
CA THR A 208 -7.00 0.74 -16.91
C THR A 208 -6.13 -0.29 -17.63
N ALA A 209 -5.30 0.17 -18.57
CA ALA A 209 -4.39 -0.70 -19.32
C ALA A 209 -3.34 -1.35 -18.40
N PHE A 210 -3.46 -2.67 -18.23
CA PHE A 210 -2.56 -3.43 -17.35
C PHE A 210 -1.12 -3.47 -17.87
N ILE A 211 -0.94 -3.61 -19.19
CA ILE A 211 0.38 -3.60 -19.84
C ILE A 211 0.93 -2.17 -19.81
N ARG A 212 2.11 -1.98 -19.20
CA ARG A 212 2.73 -0.67 -19.02
C ARG A 212 2.89 0.11 -20.34
N ASP A 213 3.33 -0.56 -21.40
CA ASP A 213 3.56 0.07 -22.71
C ASP A 213 2.25 0.60 -23.34
N ASP A 214 1.10 0.01 -23.00
CA ASP A 214 -0.21 0.41 -23.51
C ASP A 214 -0.80 1.61 -22.73
N ARG A 215 -0.16 2.04 -21.64
CA ARG A 215 -0.63 3.14 -20.79
C ARG A 215 -0.42 4.51 -21.43
N GLY A 216 0.53 4.64 -22.38
CA GLY A 216 0.73 5.87 -23.16
C GLY A 216 0.89 7.13 -22.31
N GLY A 217 1.67 7.07 -21.22
CA GLY A 217 1.91 8.22 -20.33
C GLY A 217 0.72 8.61 -19.44
N ARG A 218 -0.30 7.76 -19.34
CA ARG A 218 -1.45 7.94 -18.44
C ARG A 218 -1.24 7.24 -17.10
N VAL A 219 -1.92 7.75 -16.08
CA VAL A 219 -1.94 7.16 -14.73
C VAL A 219 -2.75 5.87 -14.79
N PHE A 220 -2.15 4.78 -14.32
CA PHE A 220 -2.83 3.50 -14.22
C PHE A 220 -3.71 3.49 -12.96
N LEU A 221 -5.00 3.29 -13.16
CA LEU A 221 -5.97 3.07 -12.09
C LEU A 221 -6.02 1.56 -11.84
N ASP A 222 -5.26 1.06 -10.86
CA ASP A 222 -5.10 -0.36 -10.59
C ASP A 222 -6.30 -0.92 -9.79
N PRO A 223 -7.13 -1.78 -10.41
CA PRO A 223 -8.25 -2.41 -9.72
C PRO A 223 -7.87 -3.76 -9.08
N THR A 224 -6.58 -4.11 -9.01
CA THR A 224 -6.11 -5.43 -8.56
C THR A 224 -5.78 -5.52 -7.07
N ARG A 225 -6.31 -4.57 -6.28
CA ARG A 225 -6.13 -4.50 -4.83
C ARG A 225 -7.40 -4.98 -4.09
N ALA A 226 -7.45 -6.25 -3.74
CA ALA A 226 -8.46 -6.81 -2.81
C ALA A 226 -7.93 -8.08 -2.12
N GLY A 227 -8.56 -8.48 -1.01
CA GLY A 227 -8.26 -9.73 -0.31
C GLY A 227 -6.80 -9.84 0.16
N GLY A 228 -6.11 -10.89 -0.26
CA GLY A 228 -4.71 -11.15 0.10
C GLY A 228 -3.67 -10.22 -0.58
N ALA A 229 -4.11 -9.24 -1.39
CA ALA A 229 -3.22 -8.18 -1.85
C ALA A 229 -2.72 -7.35 -0.66
N THR A 230 -1.52 -6.79 -0.78
CA THR A 230 -0.93 -5.93 0.25
C THR A 230 -0.92 -4.47 -0.17
N LEU A 231 -1.04 -3.57 0.79
CA LEU A 231 -0.97 -2.13 0.58
C LEU A 231 -0.07 -1.52 1.66
N ALA A 232 0.75 -0.52 1.33
CA ALA A 232 1.50 0.20 2.35
C ALA A 232 0.53 0.79 3.38
N ALA A 233 0.73 0.50 4.66
CA ALA A 233 -0.14 0.99 5.72
C ALA A 233 -0.10 2.53 5.80
N PRO A 234 -1.20 3.20 6.19
CA PRO A 234 -1.14 4.61 6.58
C PRO A 234 -0.04 4.80 7.62
N TYR A 235 0.69 5.91 7.50
CA TYR A 235 1.86 6.26 8.32
C TYR A 235 3.10 5.35 8.17
N SER A 236 3.07 4.31 7.32
CA SER A 236 4.27 3.54 7.00
C SER A 236 5.26 4.39 6.20
N PRO A 237 6.56 4.39 6.57
CA PRO A 237 7.60 4.93 5.71
C PRO A 237 7.81 4.07 4.45
N ARG A 238 8.50 4.63 3.46
CA ARG A 238 8.91 4.02 2.20
C ARG A 238 10.44 3.99 2.12
N ALA A 239 11.02 2.92 1.56
CA ALA A 239 12.47 2.73 1.42
C ALA A 239 13.03 3.57 0.26
N ARG A 240 12.96 4.90 0.43
CA ARG A 240 13.42 5.94 -0.48
C ARG A 240 14.18 7.02 0.31
N PRO A 241 14.97 7.89 -0.34
CA PRO A 241 15.66 8.98 0.35
C PRO A 241 14.71 9.80 1.22
N SER A 242 15.13 10.12 2.44
CA SER A 242 14.37 10.77 3.52
C SER A 242 13.20 9.96 4.09
N LEU A 243 12.99 8.71 3.66
CA LEU A 243 11.89 7.84 4.11
C LEU A 243 10.51 8.54 4.06
N PRO A 244 10.03 8.94 2.87
CA PRO A 244 8.69 9.47 2.71
C PRO A 244 7.63 8.49 3.23
N VAL A 245 6.51 9.01 3.69
CA VAL A 245 5.48 8.29 4.44
C VAL A 245 4.20 8.19 3.61
N SER A 246 3.55 7.03 3.66
CA SER A 246 2.19 6.85 3.13
C SER A 246 1.21 7.66 3.99
N PHE A 247 1.02 8.94 3.67
CA PHE A 247 0.41 9.92 4.56
C PHE A 247 -1.06 10.20 4.21
N PRO A 248 -1.99 10.05 5.16
CA PRO A 248 -3.39 10.46 5.03
C PRO A 248 -3.57 11.95 4.72
N LEU A 249 -4.47 12.26 3.79
CA LEU A 249 -4.79 13.64 3.40
C LEU A 249 -6.30 13.86 3.36
N THR A 250 -6.71 15.10 3.61
CA THR A 250 -8.03 15.56 3.16
C THR A 250 -8.02 15.74 1.63
N TRP A 251 -9.19 15.73 1.02
CA TRP A 251 -9.31 16.02 -0.42
C TRP A 251 -8.86 17.44 -0.77
N ASP A 252 -9.03 18.40 0.13
CA ASP A 252 -8.68 19.80 -0.10
C ASP A 252 -7.16 20.03 -0.06
N GLU A 253 -6.42 19.21 0.69
CA GLU A 253 -4.96 19.25 0.75
C GLU A 253 -4.29 18.60 -0.47
N LEU A 254 -5.00 17.71 -1.17
CA LEU A 254 -4.42 16.83 -2.17
C LEU A 254 -3.77 17.60 -3.33
N ASP A 255 -4.38 18.71 -3.77
CA ASP A 255 -3.91 19.51 -4.89
C ASP A 255 -2.57 20.21 -4.63
N GLY A 256 -2.23 20.45 -3.36
CA GLY A 256 -0.98 21.09 -2.94
C GLY A 256 0.06 20.14 -2.35
N ALA A 257 -0.26 18.85 -2.22
CA ALA A 257 0.58 17.88 -1.52
C ALA A 257 1.71 17.32 -2.41
N SER A 258 2.87 17.06 -1.81
CA SER A 258 3.94 16.25 -2.38
C SER A 258 4.36 15.15 -1.41
N PRO A 259 4.70 13.93 -1.86
CA PRO A 259 5.25 12.89 -0.98
C PRO A 259 6.49 13.33 -0.20
N ALA A 260 7.24 14.31 -0.71
CA ALA A 260 8.42 14.85 -0.05
C ALA A 260 8.09 15.69 1.21
N ASP A 261 6.85 16.17 1.34
CA ASP A 261 6.41 16.94 2.51
C ASP A 261 6.22 16.04 3.74
N PHE A 262 5.99 14.75 3.50
CA PHE A 262 5.67 13.76 4.54
C PHE A 262 6.79 12.73 4.65
N THR A 263 7.71 12.95 5.58
CA THR A 263 8.86 12.08 5.85
C THR A 263 8.88 11.66 7.32
N VAL A 264 9.70 10.67 7.66
CA VAL A 264 9.94 10.31 9.07
C VAL A 264 10.43 11.50 9.92
N GLY A 265 11.02 12.52 9.31
CA GLY A 265 11.49 13.73 10.00
C GLY A 265 10.44 14.84 10.12
N THR A 266 9.38 14.83 9.30
CA THR A 266 8.37 15.90 9.28
C THR A 266 7.04 15.47 9.88
N VAL A 267 6.65 14.19 9.74
CA VAL A 267 5.31 13.70 10.09
C VAL A 267 4.94 13.99 11.54
N ALA A 268 5.83 13.75 12.51
CA ALA A 268 5.52 13.98 13.93
C ALA A 268 5.06 15.42 14.22
N GLY A 269 5.67 16.42 13.57
CA GLY A 269 5.30 17.83 13.72
C GLY A 269 4.01 18.21 13.00
N LEU A 270 3.51 17.36 12.09
CA LEU A 270 2.27 17.58 11.38
C LEU A 270 1.06 17.02 12.14
N LEU A 271 1.23 16.01 13.00
CA LEU A 271 0.08 15.27 13.58
C LEU A 271 -0.83 16.11 14.47
N ASP A 272 -0.34 17.18 15.08
CA ASP A 272 -1.12 17.98 16.03
C ASP A 272 -2.34 18.63 15.36
N GLY A 273 -3.52 18.44 15.95
CA GLY A 273 -4.79 18.97 15.45
C GLY A 273 -5.27 18.41 14.10
N ARG A 274 -4.58 17.42 13.51
CA ARG A 274 -4.99 16.80 12.24
C ARG A 274 -5.91 15.62 12.45
N PRO A 275 -6.88 15.40 11.55
CA PRO A 275 -7.68 14.18 11.57
C PRO A 275 -6.79 12.96 11.26
N THR A 276 -7.02 11.89 12.02
CA THR A 276 -6.40 10.58 11.81
C THR A 276 -6.90 9.92 10.53
N TRP A 277 -6.19 8.88 10.07
CA TRP A 277 -6.66 8.06 8.95
C TRP A 277 -8.10 7.55 9.16
N SER A 278 -8.44 7.13 10.38
CA SER A 278 -9.78 6.63 10.71
C SER A 278 -10.85 7.72 10.61
N GLU A 279 -10.55 8.96 11.03
CA GLU A 279 -11.47 10.10 10.96
C GLU A 279 -11.63 10.64 9.53
N LEU A 280 -10.60 10.50 8.70
CA LEU A 280 -10.65 10.86 7.27
C LEU A 280 -11.48 9.87 6.44
N ARG A 281 -11.83 8.70 6.98
CA ARG A 281 -12.66 7.73 6.26
C ARG A 281 -14.11 8.23 6.19
N PRO A 282 -14.71 8.29 4.98
CA PRO A 282 -16.10 8.65 4.85
C PRO A 282 -16.99 7.58 5.50
N ALA A 283 -18.24 7.95 5.78
CA ALA A 283 -19.25 7.00 6.23
C ALA A 283 -19.38 5.86 5.19
N PRO A 284 -19.42 4.59 5.62
CA PRO A 284 -19.60 3.47 4.71
C PRO A 284 -20.93 3.58 3.95
N ALA A 285 -20.91 3.24 2.66
CA ALA A 285 -22.08 3.31 1.78
C ALA A 285 -22.36 1.96 1.12
N ALA A 286 -23.62 1.75 0.72
CA ALA A 286 -24.04 0.52 0.06
C ALA A 286 -23.52 0.47 -1.38
N LEU A 287 -23.08 -0.71 -1.83
CA LEU A 287 -22.63 -0.86 -3.21
C LEU A 287 -23.84 -0.95 -4.15
N GLN A 288 -23.84 -0.18 -5.23
CA GLN A 288 -24.85 -0.33 -6.28
C GLN A 288 -24.57 -1.59 -7.12
N GLU A 289 -25.59 -2.44 -7.32
CA GLU A 289 -25.48 -3.69 -8.09
C GLU A 289 -24.97 -3.49 -9.53
N VAL A 290 -25.20 -2.30 -10.11
CA VAL A 290 -24.69 -1.91 -11.43
C VAL A 290 -23.17 -2.07 -11.53
N LEU A 291 -22.42 -1.82 -10.44
CA LEU A 291 -20.96 -1.96 -10.43
C LEU A 291 -20.51 -3.41 -10.53
N LEU A 292 -21.27 -4.35 -9.96
CA LEU A 292 -20.96 -5.77 -10.09
C LEU A 292 -21.21 -6.23 -11.52
N THR A 293 -22.32 -5.79 -12.12
CA THR A 293 -22.68 -6.14 -13.49
C THR A 293 -21.64 -5.62 -14.48
N GLU A 294 -21.30 -4.34 -14.40
CA GLU A 294 -20.26 -3.72 -15.25
C GLU A 294 -18.88 -4.33 -14.99
N GLY A 295 -18.52 -4.52 -13.73
CA GLY A 295 -17.24 -5.05 -13.31
C GLY A 295 -16.98 -6.47 -13.80
N ARG A 296 -18.02 -7.32 -13.79
CA ARG A 296 -17.96 -8.70 -14.30
C ARG A 296 -17.89 -8.74 -15.84
N ALA A 297 -18.47 -7.76 -16.52
CA ALA A 297 -18.35 -7.63 -17.97
C ALA A 297 -16.95 -7.18 -18.42
N ILE A 298 -16.19 -6.48 -17.55
CA ILE A 298 -14.81 -6.07 -17.83
C ILE A 298 -13.86 -7.27 -17.61
N PRO A 299 -13.07 -7.67 -18.62
CA PRO A 299 -12.10 -8.75 -18.48
C PRO A 299 -11.11 -8.50 -17.34
N VAL A 300 -10.75 -9.58 -16.63
CA VAL A 300 -9.74 -9.50 -15.56
C VAL A 300 -8.41 -8.99 -16.14
N PRO A 301 -7.86 -7.85 -15.68
CA PRO A 301 -6.75 -7.15 -16.32
C PRO A 301 -5.52 -8.04 -16.60
N ARG A 302 -5.14 -8.86 -15.62
CA ARG A 302 -4.00 -9.78 -15.73
C ARG A 302 -4.23 -10.87 -16.79
N VAL A 303 -5.46 -11.39 -16.89
CA VAL A 303 -5.83 -12.41 -17.87
C VAL A 303 -5.86 -11.79 -19.26
N ALA A 304 -6.48 -10.62 -19.41
CA ALA A 304 -6.51 -9.88 -20.67
C ALA A 304 -5.09 -9.57 -21.18
N ALA A 305 -4.20 -9.10 -20.31
CA ALA A 305 -2.80 -8.85 -20.64
C ALA A 305 -2.04 -10.12 -21.08
N MET A 306 -2.28 -11.26 -20.42
CA MET A 306 -1.68 -12.54 -20.82
C MET A 306 -2.14 -12.97 -22.22
N HIS A 307 -3.43 -12.84 -22.53
CA HIS A 307 -3.96 -13.15 -23.86
C HIS A 307 -3.39 -12.21 -24.93
N GLU A 308 -3.29 -10.92 -24.63
CA GLU A 308 -2.71 -9.93 -25.54
C GLU A 308 -1.23 -10.18 -25.80
N GLY A 309 -0.43 -10.48 -24.77
CA GLY A 309 0.97 -10.87 -24.93
C GLY A 309 1.14 -12.11 -25.82
N LYS A 310 0.26 -13.12 -25.66
CA LYS A 310 0.23 -14.31 -26.54
C LYS A 310 -0.14 -13.95 -27.98
N ARG A 311 -1.09 -13.04 -28.20
CA ARG A 311 -1.47 -12.55 -29.54
C ARG A 311 -0.31 -11.84 -30.23
N ARG A 312 0.35 -10.89 -29.54
CA ARG A 312 1.51 -10.14 -30.06
C ARG A 312 2.67 -11.07 -30.42
N LYS A 313 2.96 -12.07 -29.58
CA LYS A 313 3.98 -13.09 -29.85
C LYS A 313 3.68 -13.86 -31.14
N ARG A 314 2.44 -14.37 -31.28
CA ARG A 314 2.01 -15.10 -32.48
C ARG A 314 2.04 -14.25 -33.75
N ALA A 315 1.72 -12.97 -33.66
CA ALA A 315 1.78 -12.05 -34.80
C ALA A 315 3.23 -11.82 -35.26
N ARG A 316 4.18 -11.67 -34.33
CA ARG A 316 5.61 -11.57 -34.64
C ARG A 316 6.16 -12.85 -35.28
N GLU A 317 5.73 -14.02 -34.80
CA GLU A 317 6.15 -15.33 -35.34
C GLU A 317 5.55 -15.65 -36.72
N ARG A 318 4.47 -14.98 -37.13
CA ARG A 318 3.83 -15.16 -38.46
C ARG A 318 4.31 -14.15 -39.51
N GLY A 319 4.96 -13.07 -39.06
CA GLY A 319 5.50 -12.02 -39.93
C GLY A 319 7.02 -12.08 -40.11
N ALA A 320 7.67 -13.10 -39.54
CA ALA A 320 9.09 -13.44 -39.72
C ALA A 320 9.20 -14.73 -40.54
#